data_AF-H0G950-F1
#
_entry.id   AF-H0G950-F1
#
_cell.length_a   1.000
_cell.length_b   1.000
_cell.length_c   1.000
_cell.angle_alpha   90.00
_cell.angle_beta   90.00
_cell.angle_gamma   90.00
#
_symmetry.space_group_name_H-M   'P 1'
#
loop_
_entity.id
_entity.type
_entity.pdbx_description
1 polymer ?
#
loop_
_entity_poly.entity_id
_entity_poly.type
_entity_poly.pdbx_seq_one_letter_code
_entity_poly.pdbx_strand_id
1 'polypeptide(L)' 'MVTAGDYVVDEEEELIEGLSWSAYRRVATFITIPATTENKYRMRLVPIDPEELEGLITVDRRDAAASSNL' A
#
# COMPACT_ATOMS: atom_id res chain seq x y z
N MET A 1 -3.55 -9.55 15.27
CA MET A 1 -2.49 -9.01 14.39
C MET A 1 -2.93 -9.25 12.96
N VAL A 2 -2.74 -8.30 12.05
CA VAL A 2 -2.99 -8.52 10.61
C VAL A 2 -1.79 -9.30 10.05
N THR A 3 -2.05 -10.27 9.18
CA THR A 3 -1.00 -11.04 8.53
C THR A 3 -0.15 -10.12 7.65
N ALA A 4 1.14 -10.40 7.52
CA ALA A 4 1.96 -9.69 6.56
C ALA A 4 1.35 -9.81 5.15
N GLY A 5 1.19 -8.69 4.46
CA GLY A 5 0.56 -8.61 3.14
C GLY A 5 -0.93 -8.26 3.16
N ASP A 6 -1.64 -8.42 4.29
CA ASP A 6 -3.09 -8.14 4.41
C ASP A 6 -3.39 -6.72 4.91
N TYR A 7 -2.45 -5.79 4.75
CA TYR A 7 -2.65 -4.39 5.15
C TYR A 7 -3.66 -3.71 4.21
N VAL A 8 -4.52 -2.86 4.77
CA VAL A 8 -5.33 -1.95 3.96
C VAL A 8 -4.41 -0.84 3.46
N VAL A 9 -4.35 -0.67 2.13
CA VAL A 9 -3.61 0.39 1.46
C VAL A 9 -4.63 1.39 0.92
N ASP A 10 -4.48 2.65 1.32
CA ASP A 10 -5.30 3.76 0.90
C ASP A 10 -4.46 4.69 -0.01
N GLU A 11 -5.03 5.08 -1.14
CA GLU A 11 -4.40 6.01 -2.09
C GLU A 11 -5.23 7.27 -2.20
N GLU A 12 -4.57 8.42 -2.07
CA GLU A 12 -5.19 9.71 -2.35
C GLU A 12 -4.80 10.17 -3.75
N GLU A 13 -5.79 10.63 -4.49
CA GLU A 13 -5.64 11.09 -5.86
C GLU A 13 -6.22 12.51 -6.03
N GLU A 14 -5.58 13.29 -6.89
CA GLU A 14 -6.05 14.60 -7.31
C GLU A 14 -6.36 14.62 -8.81
N LEU A 15 -7.47 15.26 -9.19
CA LEU A 15 -7.81 15.52 -10.58
C LEU A 15 -6.75 16.44 -11.21
N ILE A 16 -6.25 16.05 -12.38
CA ILE A 16 -5.39 16.88 -13.20
C ILE A 16 -6.28 17.79 -14.06
N GLU A 17 -6.31 19.08 -13.72
CA GLU A 17 -7.07 20.08 -14.47
C GLU A 17 -6.41 20.44 -15.81
N GLY A 18 -7.22 20.98 -16.74
CA GLY A 18 -6.73 21.52 -18.00
C GLY A 18 -6.48 20.49 -19.11
N LEU A 19 -6.73 19.21 -18.85
CA LEU A 19 -6.73 18.17 -19.87
C LEU A 19 -8.08 18.08 -20.57
N SER A 20 -8.07 17.61 -21.82
CA SER A 20 -9.30 17.33 -22.58
C SER A 20 -10.03 16.05 -22.12
N TRP A 21 -9.49 15.35 -21.13
CA TRP A 21 -10.06 14.17 -20.49
C TRP A 21 -9.80 14.17 -18.98
N SER A 22 -10.58 13.40 -18.23
CA SER A 22 -10.35 13.20 -16.79
C SER A 22 -9.10 12.33 -16.56
N ALA A 23 -8.09 12.89 -15.91
CA ALA A 23 -6.92 12.16 -15.45
C ALA A 23 -6.65 12.49 -13.98
N TYR A 24 -6.11 11.55 -13.23
CA TYR A 24 -5.82 11.70 -11.81
C TYR A 24 -4.35 11.44 -11.57
N ARG A 25 -3.77 12.13 -10.59
CA ARG A 25 -2.43 11.83 -10.08
C ARG A 25 -2.54 11.37 -8.63
N ARG A 26 -1.84 10.28 -8.31
CA ARG A 26 -1.64 9.87 -6.93
C ARG A 26 -0.80 10.93 -6.21
N VAL A 27 -1.25 11.37 -5.03
CA VAL A 27 -0.57 12.39 -4.22
C VAL A 27 -0.12 11.87 -2.86
N ALA A 28 -0.73 10.79 -2.38
CA ALA A 28 -0.29 10.11 -1.17
C ALA A 28 -0.70 8.63 -1.19
N THR A 29 0.03 7.83 -0.43
CA THR A 29 -0.28 6.42 -0.17
C THR A 29 -0.08 6.15 1.30
N PHE A 30 -1.02 5.41 1.88
CA PHE A 30 -1.02 5.09 3.30
C PHE A 30 -1.29 3.61 3.52
N ILE A 31 -0.76 3.08 4.63
CA ILE A 31 -1.21 1.81 5.19
C ILE A 31 -1.94 2.04 6.49
N THR A 32 -3.04 1.31 6.68
CA THR A 32 -3.75 1.29 7.94
C THR A 32 -3.22 0.17 8.84
N ILE A 33 -2.67 0.56 9.99
CA ILE A 33 -2.30 -0.36 11.07
C ILE A 33 -3.48 -0.42 12.04
N PRO A 34 -4.17 -1.58 12.16
CA PRO A 34 -5.36 -1.68 12.99
C PRO A 34 -5.02 -1.59 14.48
N ALA A 35 -6.00 -1.19 15.29
CA ALA A 35 -5.90 -1.25 16.72
C ALA A 35 -5.76 -2.72 17.19
N THR A 36 -4.70 -3.01 17.96
CA THR A 36 -4.44 -4.33 18.53
C THR A 36 -3.97 -4.18 19.97
N THR A 37 -4.04 -5.25 20.76
CA THR A 37 -3.52 -5.24 22.14
C THR A 37 -2.04 -4.82 22.18
N GLU A 38 -1.23 -5.30 21.22
CA GLU A 38 0.20 -5.01 21.11
C GLU A 38 0.51 -3.52 20.91
N ASN A 39 -0.34 -2.80 20.16
CA ASN A 39 -0.18 -1.37 19.93
C ASN A 39 -1.00 -0.47 20.89
N LYS A 40 -1.47 -1.04 22.00
CA LYS A 40 -2.31 -0.37 23.02
C LYS A 40 -3.62 0.16 22.42
N TYR A 41 -4.23 -0.61 21.52
CA TYR A 41 -5.47 -0.27 20.83
C TYR A 41 -5.40 1.06 20.05
N ARG A 42 -4.24 1.36 19.47
CA ARG A 42 -4.04 2.56 18.65
C ARG A 42 -4.05 2.19 17.18
N MET A 43 -5.09 2.64 16.49
CA MET A 43 -5.13 2.66 15.04
C MET A 43 -4.18 3.75 14.52
N ARG A 44 -3.47 3.48 13.43
CA ARG A 44 -2.57 4.44 12.80
C ARG A 44 -2.71 4.37 11.29
N LEU A 45 -2.72 5.54 10.67
CA LEU A 45 -2.53 5.71 9.24
C LEU A 45 -1.06 6.12 9.04
N VAL A 46 -0.32 5.36 8.26
CA VAL A 46 1.12 5.56 8.07
C VAL A 46 1.39 5.87 6.61
N PRO A 47 1.98 7.03 6.27
CA PRO A 47 2.36 7.33 4.90
C PRO A 47 3.49 6.42 4.46
N ILE A 48 3.43 5.98 3.21
CA ILE A 48 4.44 5.14 2.57
C ILE A 48 4.77 5.67 1.18
N ASP A 49 5.93 5.31 0.66
CA ASP A 49 6.30 5.61 -0.71
C ASP A 49 5.63 4.58 -1.66
N PRO A 50 4.81 5.03 -2.64
CA PRO A 50 4.15 4.13 -3.57
C PRO A 50 5.11 3.37 -4.48
N GLU A 51 6.22 3.98 -4.92
CA GLU A 51 7.19 3.34 -5.80
C GLU A 51 7.96 2.24 -5.06
N GLU A 52 8.30 2.50 -3.79
CA GLU A 52 8.91 1.49 -2.92
C GLU A 52 7.95 0.31 -2.68
N LEU A 53 6.67 0.58 -2.41
CA LEU A 53 5.65 -0.47 -2.23
C LEU A 53 5.53 -1.36 -3.47
N GLU A 54 5.40 -0.76 -4.65
CA GLU A 54 5.29 -1.50 -5.92
C GLU A 54 6.54 -2.36 -6.19
N GLY A 55 7.73 -1.81 -5.89
CA GLY A 55 8.99 -2.54 -5.97
C GLY A 55 9.02 -3.77 -5.05
N LEU A 56 8.63 -3.58 -3.77
CA LEU A 56 8.58 -4.66 -2.78
C LEU A 56 7.58 -5.75 -3.16
N ILE A 57 6.38 -5.39 -3.65
CA ILE A 57 5.37 -6.35 -4.13
C ILE A 57 5.92 -7.17 -5.30
N THR A 58 6.68 -6.54 -6.20
CA THR A 58 7.29 -7.23 -7.34
C THR A 58 8.31 -8.27 -6.89
N VAL A 59 9.15 -7.92 -5.91
CA VAL A 59 10.13 -8.85 -5.31
C VAL A 59 9.41 -10.00 -4.61
N ASP A 60 8.42 -9.69 -3.76
CA ASP A 60 7.65 -10.69 -3.00
C ASP A 60 6.97 -11.72 -3.92
N ARG A 61 6.30 -11.25 -4.99
CA ARG A 61 5.68 -12.13 -5.99
C ARG A 61 6.69 -13.03 -6.70
N ARG A 62 7.89 -12.52 -6.99
CA ARG A 62 8.96 -13.30 -7.61
C ARG A 62 9.43 -14.41 -6.68
N ASP A 63 9.61 -14.10 -5.40
CA ASP A 63 10.08 -15.07 -4.40
C ASP A 63 9.01 -16.14 -4.11
N ALA A 64 7.74 -15.75 -4.07
CA ALA A 64 6.62 -16.68 -3.97
C ALA A 64 6.56 -17.64 -5.17
N ALA A 65 6.75 -17.15 -6.39
CA ALA A 65 6.78 -17.96 -7.60
C ALA A 65 7.99 -18.92 -7.63
N ALA A 66 9.15 -18.49 -7.14
CA ALA A 66 10.33 -19.34 -7.04
C ALA A 66 10.13 -20.48 -6.02
N SER A 67 9.48 -20.19 -4.90
CA SER A 67 9.19 -21.17 -3.84
C SER A 67 8.15 -22.21 -4.26
N SER A 68 7.23 -21.87 -5.17
CA SER A 68 6.21 -22.80 -5.67
C SER A 68 6.74 -23.81 -6.71
N ASN A 69 7.94 -23.59 -7.26
CA ASN A 69 8.55 -24.47 -8.28
C ASN A 69 9.51 -25.53 -7.68
N LEU A 70 9.54 -25.65 -6.35
CA LEU A 70 10.31 -26.63 -5.58
C LEU A 70 9.35 -27.62 -4.89
#